data_AF-A0A353KW39-F1
#
_entry.id   AF-A0A353KW39-F1
#
_cell.length_a   1.000
_cell.length_b   1.000
_cell.length_c   1.000
_cell.angle_alpha   90.00
_cell.angle_beta   90.00
_cell.angle_gamma   90.00
#
_symmetry.space_group_name_H-M   'P 1'
#
loop_
_entity.id
_entity.type
_entity.pdbx_description
1 polymer ?
#
loop_
_entity_poly.entity_id
_entity_poly.type
_entity_poly.pdbx_seq_one_letter_code
_entity_poly.pdbx_strand_id
1 'polypeptide(L)'
;MKKYILTIGIAILSIVSFAQIKVHDNGNAIIGSTSTPSSGYKFQIVGQSAFTATNTSITSAAMIRGNNGYSTATTPDFTYYGDTTTGIFHYAQSILGFTTAGSEKARFHSNGNFGVATTTPPARFTIYSGKSNSTGLSVKNGDVDLILTEDIDANAGKIQVMKEGSASTIGTTPYDLLLQPQGGKTAIGTTSPTNNYLLTMLTNGTLANGLN
;
A
#
# COMPACT_ATOMS: atom_id res chain seq x y z
N MET A 1 -11.01 55.18 60.37
CA MET A 1 -11.65 53.92 59.94
C MET A 1 -12.40 54.23 58.65
N LYS A 2 -12.02 53.81 57.46
CA LYS A 2 -11.86 52.43 56.97
C LYS A 2 -10.84 52.36 55.83
N LYS A 3 -10.16 51.23 55.75
CA LYS A 3 -9.09 50.88 54.82
C LYS A 3 -9.63 50.53 53.44
N TYR A 4 -8.81 50.83 52.43
CA TYR A 4 -8.88 50.43 51.03
C TYR A 4 -9.20 48.95 50.83
N ILE A 5 -10.11 48.64 49.91
CA ILE A 5 -10.16 47.34 49.23
C ILE A 5 -10.33 47.65 47.74
N LEU A 6 -9.19 47.81 47.06
CA LEU A 6 -9.10 47.71 45.61
C LEU A 6 -9.00 46.21 45.30
N THR A 7 -10.11 45.59 44.92
CA THR A 7 -10.12 44.19 44.50
C THR A 7 -9.45 44.09 43.14
N ILE A 8 -8.17 43.71 43.12
CA ILE A 8 -7.50 43.25 41.90
C ILE A 8 -8.09 41.88 41.57
N GLY A 9 -9.11 41.87 40.73
CA GLY A 9 -9.55 40.65 40.08
C GLY A 9 -8.47 40.21 39.11
N ILE A 10 -7.61 39.28 39.52
CA ILE A 10 -6.76 38.52 38.60
C ILE A 10 -7.72 37.63 37.80
N ALA A 11 -8.17 38.11 36.65
CA ALA A 11 -8.70 37.24 35.63
C ALA A 11 -7.54 36.35 35.17
N ILE A 12 -7.58 35.07 35.54
CA ILE A 12 -6.79 34.05 34.83
C ILE A 12 -7.44 33.95 33.45
N LEU A 13 -7.02 34.83 32.55
CA LEU A 13 -7.29 34.67 31.14
C LEU A 13 -6.40 33.51 30.69
N SER A 14 -6.91 32.27 30.78
CA SER A 14 -6.30 31.14 30.09
C SER A 14 -6.53 31.35 28.59
N ILE A 15 -5.81 32.28 27.98
CA ILE A 15 -5.58 32.17 26.55
C ILE A 15 -4.91 30.83 26.36
N VAL A 16 -5.55 29.93 25.61
CA VAL A 16 -4.84 28.84 24.96
C VAL A 16 -3.87 29.50 23.98
N SER A 17 -2.75 29.97 24.51
CA SER A 17 -1.65 30.54 23.75
C SER A 17 -1.01 29.36 23.03
N PHE A 18 -1.40 29.14 21.79
CA PHE A 18 -0.57 28.38 20.87
C PHE A 18 0.61 29.29 20.56
N ALA A 19 1.74 29.08 21.23
CA ALA A 19 2.97 29.71 20.81
C ALA A 19 3.23 29.29 19.34
N GLN A 20 3.39 30.28 18.45
CA GLN A 20 3.57 30.05 17.02
C GLN A 20 4.83 29.20 16.79
N ILE A 21 5.94 29.60 17.41
CA ILE A 21 7.16 28.81 17.58
C ILE A 21 7.67 29.14 18.99
N LYS A 22 7.97 28.13 19.81
CA LYS A 22 8.59 28.31 21.14
C LYS A 22 9.94 27.63 21.16
N VAL A 23 10.97 28.40 21.54
CA VAL A 23 12.31 27.88 21.88
C VAL A 23 12.41 27.82 23.40
N HIS A 24 12.92 26.71 23.93
CA HIS A 24 13.09 26.47 25.35
C HIS A 24 14.54 26.68 25.78
N ASP A 25 14.77 26.91 27.08
CA ASP A 25 16.11 27.20 27.64
C ASP A 25 17.13 26.06 27.40
N ASN A 26 16.66 24.84 27.12
CA ASN A 26 17.49 23.71 26.74
C ASN A 26 17.82 23.63 25.23
N GLY A 27 17.45 24.66 24.46
CA GLY A 27 17.66 24.77 23.02
C GLY A 27 16.67 24.00 22.14
N ASN A 28 15.65 23.35 22.71
CA ASN A 28 14.62 22.65 21.93
C ASN A 28 13.58 23.64 21.39
N ALA A 29 12.98 23.35 20.23
CA ALA A 29 11.94 24.16 19.61
C ALA A 29 10.63 23.38 19.42
N ILE A 30 9.48 24.05 19.53
CA ILE A 30 8.16 23.44 19.31
C ILE A 30 7.17 24.41 18.65
N ILE A 31 6.29 23.88 17.80
CA ILE A 31 5.15 24.61 17.22
C ILE A 31 3.86 24.00 17.76
N GLY A 32 2.89 24.85 18.13
CA GLY A 32 1.56 24.40 18.54
C GLY A 32 1.46 23.88 19.98
N SER A 33 2.50 24.07 20.80
CA SER A 33 2.49 23.76 22.23
C SER A 33 3.34 24.74 23.05
N THR A 34 3.00 24.90 24.32
CA THR A 34 3.79 25.66 25.30
C THR A 34 4.71 24.79 26.15
N SER A 35 4.55 23.47 26.12
CA SER A 35 5.44 22.52 26.81
C SER A 35 6.66 22.20 25.96
N THR A 36 7.78 21.86 26.60
CA THR A 36 8.98 21.35 25.89
C THR A 36 8.60 20.15 25.03
N PRO A 37 9.26 19.93 23.87
CA PRO A 37 9.08 18.71 23.10
C PRO A 37 9.15 17.44 23.95
N SER A 38 8.21 16.52 23.71
CA SER A 38 8.18 15.21 24.37
C SER A 38 9.34 14.32 23.92
N SER A 39 9.67 13.30 24.71
CA SER A 39 10.52 12.18 24.30
C SER A 39 11.90 12.54 23.74
N GLY A 40 12.48 13.67 24.17
CA GLY A 40 13.83 14.09 23.79
C GLY A 40 13.95 14.69 22.38
N TYR A 41 12.85 14.96 21.68
CA TYR A 41 12.90 15.63 20.38
C TYR A 41 13.51 17.03 20.49
N LYS A 42 14.35 17.40 19.52
CA LYS A 42 14.92 18.76 19.42
C LYS A 42 13.95 19.74 18.76
N PHE A 43 13.10 19.25 17.88
CA PHE A 43 12.03 20.00 17.25
C PHE A 43 10.77 19.15 17.20
N GLN A 44 9.63 19.70 17.60
CA GLN A 44 8.32 19.03 17.53
C GLN A 44 7.27 19.97 16.94
N ILE A 45 6.35 19.41 16.15
CA ILE A 45 5.14 20.10 15.73
C ILE A 45 3.96 19.35 16.33
N VAL A 46 3.11 20.03 17.08
CA VAL A 46 1.87 19.48 17.63
C VAL A 46 0.73 19.88 16.69
N GLY A 47 0.21 18.89 15.97
CA GLY A 47 -0.81 19.09 14.93
C GLY A 47 -0.32 18.68 13.53
N GLN A 48 -1.16 18.92 12.52
CA GLN A 48 -0.84 18.61 11.12
C GLN A 48 0.10 19.68 10.54
N SER A 49 1.04 19.26 9.68
CA SER A 49 2.00 20.14 9.02
C SER A 49 1.91 19.98 7.51
N ALA A 50 1.67 21.08 6.79
CA ALA A 50 1.65 21.10 5.33
C ALA A 50 2.86 21.86 4.78
N PHE A 51 3.47 21.33 3.71
CA PHE A 51 4.59 21.95 3.02
C PHE A 51 4.08 22.58 1.72
N THR A 52 4.01 23.90 1.70
CA THR A 52 3.26 24.67 0.69
C THR A 52 4.14 25.78 0.09
N ALA A 53 3.86 26.15 -1.16
CA ALA A 53 4.52 27.30 -1.81
C ALA A 53 3.85 28.64 -1.48
N THR A 54 2.60 28.63 -1.00
CA THR A 54 1.81 29.83 -0.65
C THR A 54 0.98 29.58 0.61
N ASN A 55 0.53 30.64 1.27
CA ASN A 55 -0.30 30.60 2.48
C ASN A 55 -1.75 31.06 2.24
N THR A 56 -2.20 31.17 0.99
CA THR A 56 -3.53 31.71 0.65
C THR A 56 -4.47 30.63 0.12
N SER A 57 -4.17 30.06 -1.05
CA SER A 57 -4.98 29.02 -1.71
C SER A 57 -4.15 27.77 -1.91
N ILE A 58 -4.39 26.76 -1.07
CA ILE A 58 -3.78 25.44 -1.15
C ILE A 58 -4.87 24.48 -1.61
N THR A 59 -4.70 23.87 -2.79
CA THR A 59 -5.61 22.83 -3.30
C THR A 59 -5.07 21.44 -3.02
N SER A 60 -3.75 21.27 -3.08
CA SER A 60 -3.02 20.08 -2.67
C SER A 60 -1.61 20.45 -2.22
N ALA A 61 -1.11 19.73 -1.22
CA ALA A 61 0.24 19.89 -0.68
C ALA A 61 0.63 18.64 0.10
N ALA A 62 1.92 18.32 0.16
CA ALA A 62 2.41 17.26 1.06
C ALA A 62 2.08 17.62 2.51
N MET A 63 1.51 16.66 3.25
CA MET A 63 1.07 16.84 4.62
C MET A 63 1.55 15.69 5.50
N ILE A 64 1.99 16.01 6.71
CA ILE A 64 2.23 15.05 7.79
C ILE A 64 1.18 15.28 8.86
N ARG A 65 0.45 14.23 9.26
CA ARG A 65 -0.51 14.29 10.37
C ARG A 65 0.22 14.12 11.70
N GLY A 66 -0.03 15.03 12.64
CA GLY A 66 0.42 14.90 14.03
C GLY A 66 -0.47 13.99 14.87
N ASN A 67 -0.71 12.75 14.43
CA ASN A 67 -1.48 11.77 15.19
C ASN A 67 -0.62 11.09 16.27
N ASN A 68 -1.19 10.84 17.45
CA ASN A 68 -0.50 10.19 18.58
C ASN A 68 -0.94 8.72 18.71
N GLY A 69 -0.96 7.99 17.60
CA GLY A 69 -1.34 6.59 17.55
C GLY A 69 -1.18 5.99 16.16
N TYR A 70 -1.48 4.70 16.03
CA TYR A 70 -1.50 4.02 14.74
C TYR A 70 -2.50 4.68 13.78
N SER A 71 -2.15 4.71 12.51
CA SER A 71 -2.97 5.26 11.44
C SER A 71 -3.63 4.16 10.62
N THR A 72 -4.60 4.54 9.80
CA THR A 72 -5.38 3.59 8.97
C THR A 72 -5.38 4.04 7.52
N ALA A 73 -5.93 3.20 6.64
CA ALA A 73 -6.14 3.55 5.24
C ALA A 73 -7.00 4.81 5.03
N THR A 74 -7.88 5.15 5.98
CA THR A 74 -8.69 6.39 5.93
C THR A 74 -7.99 7.58 6.58
N THR A 75 -6.90 7.33 7.31
CA THR A 75 -6.20 8.33 8.11
C THR A 75 -4.66 8.26 8.03
N PRO A 76 -4.05 8.19 6.83
CA PRO A 76 -2.59 8.05 6.68
C PRO A 76 -1.78 9.18 7.32
N ASP A 77 -0.61 8.86 7.89
CA ASP A 77 0.27 9.83 8.54
C ASP A 77 0.90 10.77 7.52
N PHE A 78 1.44 10.21 6.45
CA PHE A 78 1.96 10.96 5.30
C PHE A 78 0.88 10.97 4.23
N THR A 79 0.38 12.15 3.90
CA THR A 79 -0.81 12.31 3.06
C THR A 79 -0.76 13.65 2.32
N TYR A 80 -1.88 14.08 1.75
CA TYR A 80 -1.98 15.33 1.02
C TYR A 80 -3.09 16.20 1.59
N TYR A 81 -2.86 17.52 1.61
CA TYR A 81 -3.94 18.48 1.83
C TYR A 81 -4.99 18.32 0.71
N GLY A 82 -6.27 18.32 1.06
CA GLY A 82 -7.36 18.12 0.09
C GLY A 82 -7.60 16.66 -0.34
N ASP A 83 -6.61 15.76 -0.21
CA ASP A 83 -6.77 14.31 -0.36
C ASP A 83 -6.19 13.59 0.85
N THR A 84 -7.02 13.51 1.88
CA THR A 84 -6.61 12.94 3.16
C THR A 84 -6.65 11.42 3.18
N THR A 85 -7.09 10.76 2.10
CA THR A 85 -7.27 9.29 2.06
C THR A 85 -6.24 8.58 1.20
N THR A 86 -5.36 9.34 0.56
CA THR A 86 -4.19 8.85 -0.18
C THR A 86 -2.94 9.10 0.63
N GLY A 87 -2.07 8.10 0.74
CA GLY A 87 -0.84 8.24 1.51
C GLY A 87 -0.23 6.95 2.05
N ILE A 88 0.58 7.12 3.09
CA ILE A 88 1.29 6.06 3.81
C ILE A 88 0.84 6.07 5.27
N PHE A 89 0.51 4.90 5.79
CA PHE A 89 0.00 4.70 7.15
C PHE A 89 0.72 3.53 7.84
N HIS A 90 0.63 3.45 9.16
CA HIS A 90 1.18 2.38 9.99
C HIS A 90 0.09 1.84 10.93
N TYR A 91 -0.47 0.68 10.59
CA TYR A 91 -1.60 0.09 11.31
C TYR A 91 -1.23 -0.48 12.68
N ALA A 92 0.01 -0.94 12.82
CA ALA A 92 0.58 -1.51 14.03
C ALA A 92 2.11 -1.36 13.98
N GLN A 93 2.79 -1.80 15.04
CA GLN A 93 4.25 -1.91 15.04
C GLN A 93 4.74 -2.74 13.85
N SER A 94 5.79 -2.24 13.18
CA SER A 94 6.45 -2.90 12.06
C SER A 94 5.53 -3.23 10.87
N ILE A 95 4.41 -2.53 10.72
CA ILE A 95 3.54 -2.63 9.55
C ILE A 95 3.48 -1.27 8.86
N LEU A 96 3.78 -1.24 7.56
CA LEU A 96 3.69 -0.06 6.70
C LEU A 96 2.69 -0.33 5.58
N GLY A 97 1.65 0.50 5.50
CA GLY A 97 0.58 0.39 4.51
C GLY A 97 0.53 1.59 3.57
N PHE A 98 0.08 1.35 2.34
CA PHE A 98 -0.18 2.34 1.31
C PHE A 98 -1.68 2.37 1.02
N THR A 99 -2.25 3.55 0.90
CA THR A 99 -3.69 3.75 0.71
C THR A 99 -3.97 4.73 -0.41
N THR A 100 -5.06 4.47 -1.13
CA THR A 100 -5.71 5.40 -2.05
C THR A 100 -7.23 5.26 -1.90
N ALA A 101 -7.95 6.38 -1.98
CA ALA A 101 -9.41 6.42 -1.80
C ALA A 101 -9.90 5.72 -0.51
N GLY A 102 -9.11 5.79 0.56
CA GLY A 102 -9.49 5.29 1.89
C GLY A 102 -9.37 3.77 2.07
N SER A 103 -8.78 3.07 1.11
CA SER A 103 -8.60 1.61 1.14
C SER A 103 -7.13 1.25 0.96
N GLU A 104 -6.65 0.33 1.82
CA GLU A 104 -5.31 -0.20 1.72
C GLU A 104 -5.10 -0.91 0.39
N LYS A 105 -4.05 -0.53 -0.35
CA LYS A 105 -3.67 -1.11 -1.63
C LYS A 105 -2.47 -2.04 -1.52
N ALA A 106 -1.55 -1.76 -0.60
CA ALA A 106 -0.40 -2.61 -0.34
C ALA A 106 0.12 -2.44 1.09
N ARG A 107 0.81 -3.45 1.62
CA ARG A 107 1.53 -3.38 2.89
C ARG A 107 2.80 -4.22 2.94
N PHE A 108 3.76 -3.74 3.71
CA PHE A 108 4.77 -4.59 4.34
C PHE A 108 4.26 -4.98 5.73
N HIS A 109 4.13 -6.28 5.97
CA HIS A 109 3.68 -6.83 7.24
C HIS A 109 4.85 -7.09 8.19
N SER A 110 4.56 -7.19 9.49
CA SER A 110 5.56 -7.37 10.56
C SER A 110 6.38 -8.67 10.47
N ASN A 111 5.92 -9.64 9.68
CA ASN A 111 6.62 -10.89 9.39
C ASN A 111 7.52 -10.80 8.14
N GLY A 112 7.69 -9.60 7.56
CA GLY A 112 8.52 -9.37 6.37
C GLY A 112 7.84 -9.67 5.03
N ASN A 113 6.55 -10.04 5.05
CA ASN A 113 5.79 -10.30 3.83
C ASN A 113 5.26 -9.01 3.21
N PHE A 114 5.31 -8.92 1.88
CA PHE A 114 4.69 -7.86 1.10
C PHE A 114 3.33 -8.34 0.54
N GLY A 115 2.27 -7.63 0.87
CA GLY A 115 0.90 -7.89 0.43
C GLY A 115 0.40 -6.79 -0.50
N VAL A 116 -0.27 -7.15 -1.59
CA VAL A 116 -1.07 -6.24 -2.44
C VAL A 116 -2.52 -6.65 -2.31
N ALA A 117 -3.39 -5.69 -2.01
CA ALA A 117 -4.82 -5.88 -1.74
C ALA A 117 -5.17 -6.93 -0.65
N THR A 118 -4.24 -7.17 0.29
CA THR A 118 -4.46 -8.02 1.48
C THR A 118 -3.75 -7.47 2.69
N THR A 119 -4.40 -7.57 3.85
CA THR A 119 -3.85 -7.17 5.15
C THR A 119 -3.07 -8.30 5.84
N THR A 120 -3.21 -9.55 5.36
CA THR A 120 -2.62 -10.75 5.98
C THR A 120 -1.95 -11.61 4.90
N PRO A 121 -0.81 -11.17 4.33
CA PRO A 121 -0.12 -11.92 3.28
C PRO A 121 0.43 -13.27 3.83
N PRO A 122 -0.05 -14.44 3.32
CA PRO A 122 0.41 -15.76 3.77
C PRO A 122 1.81 -16.14 3.28
N ALA A 123 2.37 -15.42 2.29
CA ALA A 123 3.70 -15.66 1.74
C ALA A 123 4.49 -14.35 1.54
N ARG A 124 5.81 -14.47 1.30
CA ARG A 124 6.75 -13.34 1.17
C ARG A 124 6.28 -12.26 0.20
N PHE A 125 5.63 -12.66 -0.89
CA PHE A 125 4.90 -11.76 -1.76
C PHE A 125 3.53 -12.38 -2.04
N THR A 126 2.46 -11.68 -1.67
CA THR A 126 1.08 -12.09 -1.93
C THR A 126 0.35 -10.97 -2.65
N ILE A 127 -0.29 -11.28 -3.77
CA ILE A 127 -1.27 -10.40 -4.40
C ILE A 127 -2.64 -11.05 -4.18
N TYR A 128 -3.52 -10.40 -3.43
CA TYR A 128 -4.88 -10.89 -3.21
C TYR A 128 -5.85 -10.27 -4.21
N SER A 129 -6.79 -11.10 -4.58
CA SER A 129 -7.67 -10.97 -5.72
C SER A 129 -9.06 -11.15 -5.15
N GLY A 130 -9.76 -10.07 -4.83
CA GLY A 130 -11.14 -10.21 -4.38
C GLY A 130 -11.96 -10.79 -5.53
N LYS A 131 -12.49 -12.03 -5.39
CA LYS A 131 -13.41 -12.76 -6.30
C LYS A 131 -13.84 -12.02 -7.59
N SER A 132 -12.92 -11.84 -8.52
CA SER A 132 -13.16 -11.28 -9.85
C SER A 132 -12.07 -11.84 -10.76
N ASN A 133 -12.47 -12.37 -11.92
CA ASN A 133 -11.65 -13.13 -12.87
C ASN A 133 -10.48 -12.36 -13.54
N SER A 134 -9.90 -11.36 -12.87
CA SER A 134 -8.92 -10.43 -13.44
C SER A 134 -7.76 -10.09 -12.51
N THR A 135 -7.59 -10.79 -11.40
CA THR A 135 -6.59 -10.40 -10.39
C THR A 135 -5.63 -11.55 -10.08
N GLY A 136 -4.38 -11.38 -10.51
CA GLY A 136 -3.28 -12.32 -10.35
C GLY A 136 -1.95 -11.59 -10.58
N LEU A 137 -0.83 -12.29 -10.50
CA LEU A 137 0.44 -11.72 -10.95
C LEU A 137 0.42 -11.69 -12.49
N SER A 138 0.39 -10.49 -13.08
CA SER A 138 0.62 -10.30 -14.51
C SER A 138 2.00 -9.68 -14.75
N VAL A 139 2.75 -10.27 -15.68
CA VAL A 139 3.95 -9.66 -16.29
C VAL A 139 3.57 -9.23 -17.71
N LYS A 140 3.70 -7.93 -18.01
CA LYS A 140 3.24 -7.32 -19.27
C LYS A 140 4.39 -6.80 -20.13
N ASN A 141 4.23 -6.86 -21.45
CA ASN A 141 4.99 -6.08 -22.43
C ASN A 141 4.10 -5.75 -23.65
N GLY A 142 3.74 -4.49 -23.85
CA GLY A 142 2.79 -4.09 -24.91
C GLY A 142 1.37 -4.59 -24.66
N ASP A 143 0.81 -5.33 -25.61
CA ASP A 143 -0.55 -5.89 -25.62
C ASP A 143 -0.63 -7.37 -25.15
N VAL A 144 0.48 -7.91 -24.64
CA VAL A 144 0.62 -9.31 -24.17
C VAL A 144 0.84 -9.36 -22.65
N ASP A 145 0.10 -10.26 -21.99
CA ASP A 145 0.17 -10.55 -20.54
C ASP A 145 0.52 -12.03 -20.28
N LEU A 146 1.48 -12.34 -19.38
CA LEU A 146 1.59 -13.65 -18.72
C LEU A 146 0.90 -13.59 -17.35
N ILE A 147 -0.12 -14.43 -17.14
CA ILE A 147 -1.03 -14.31 -16.00
C ILE A 147 -1.01 -15.58 -15.14
N LEU A 148 -0.79 -15.41 -13.83
CA LEU A 148 -1.03 -16.42 -12.79
C LEU A 148 -2.32 -16.07 -12.04
N THR A 149 -3.42 -16.73 -12.38
CA THR A 149 -4.76 -16.45 -11.82
C THR A 149 -5.43 -17.70 -11.27
N GLU A 150 -6.46 -17.50 -10.44
CA GLU A 150 -7.44 -18.53 -10.11
C GLU A 150 -8.60 -18.48 -11.11
N ASP A 151 -9.11 -19.65 -11.48
CA ASP A 151 -10.42 -19.83 -12.07
C ASP A 151 -11.39 -20.15 -10.94
N ILE A 152 -12.31 -19.25 -10.63
CA ILE A 152 -13.24 -19.41 -9.50
C ILE A 152 -14.33 -20.44 -9.76
N ASP A 153 -14.65 -20.68 -11.03
CA ASP A 153 -15.68 -21.64 -11.43
C ASP A 153 -15.11 -23.07 -11.37
N ALA A 154 -13.83 -23.22 -11.73
CA ALA A 154 -13.11 -24.49 -11.67
C ALA A 154 -12.32 -24.71 -10.36
N ASN A 155 -12.19 -23.69 -9.50
CA ASN A 155 -11.32 -23.66 -8.32
C ASN A 155 -9.88 -24.13 -8.62
N ALA A 156 -9.33 -23.68 -9.76
CA ALA A 156 -8.02 -24.10 -10.27
C ALA A 156 -7.08 -22.90 -10.46
N GLY A 157 -5.78 -23.08 -10.18
CA GLY A 157 -4.75 -22.11 -10.58
C GLY A 157 -4.37 -22.30 -12.04
N LYS A 158 -4.22 -21.21 -12.80
CA LYS A 158 -3.82 -21.25 -14.21
C LYS A 158 -2.63 -20.33 -14.50
N ILE A 159 -1.82 -20.77 -15.47
CA ILE A 159 -0.81 -19.97 -16.16
C ILE A 159 -1.32 -19.79 -17.59
N GLN A 160 -1.68 -18.57 -17.98
CA GLN A 160 -2.28 -18.29 -19.29
C GLN A 160 -1.66 -17.04 -19.89
N VAL A 161 -1.45 -17.05 -21.21
CA VAL A 161 -1.09 -15.86 -21.98
C VAL A 161 -2.34 -15.33 -22.67
N MET A 162 -2.56 -14.02 -22.58
CA MET A 162 -3.68 -13.33 -23.22
C MET A 162 -3.13 -12.21 -24.13
N LYS A 163 -3.82 -11.95 -25.25
CA LYS A 163 -3.55 -10.81 -26.14
C LYS A 163 -4.76 -9.86 -26.22
N GLU A 164 -4.58 -8.74 -26.90
CA GLU A 164 -5.58 -7.65 -27.02
C GLU A 164 -5.88 -6.97 -25.68
N GLY A 165 -4.88 -6.96 -24.80
CA GLY A 165 -4.92 -6.17 -23.58
C GLY A 165 -4.66 -4.69 -23.82
N SER A 166 -4.67 -3.92 -22.73
CA SER A 166 -4.27 -2.53 -22.68
C SER A 166 -3.44 -2.28 -21.42
N ALA A 167 -2.91 -1.07 -21.27
CA ALA A 167 -2.25 -0.64 -20.04
C ALA A 167 -3.15 -0.78 -18.79
N SER A 168 -4.48 -0.72 -18.96
CA SER A 168 -5.45 -0.77 -17.86
C SER A 168 -6.34 -2.01 -17.82
N THR A 169 -6.31 -2.87 -18.85
CA THR A 169 -7.17 -4.06 -18.94
C THR A 169 -6.38 -5.27 -19.39
N ILE A 170 -6.68 -6.43 -18.83
CA ILE A 170 -6.15 -7.71 -19.32
C ILE A 170 -6.82 -8.04 -20.67
N GLY A 171 -6.07 -8.66 -21.58
CA GLY A 171 -6.61 -9.15 -22.84
C GLY A 171 -7.68 -10.23 -22.67
N THR A 172 -8.67 -10.27 -23.55
CA THR A 172 -9.76 -11.25 -23.48
C THR A 172 -9.56 -12.44 -24.42
N THR A 173 -8.55 -12.37 -25.28
CA THR A 173 -8.28 -13.39 -26.30
C THR A 173 -7.10 -14.25 -25.88
N PRO A 174 -7.27 -15.57 -25.70
CA PRO A 174 -6.14 -16.47 -25.41
C PRO A 174 -5.04 -16.38 -26.47
N TYR A 175 -3.80 -16.50 -26.04
CA TYR A 175 -2.62 -16.55 -26.91
C TYR A 175 -1.71 -17.72 -26.55
N ASP A 176 -0.75 -18.01 -27.41
CA ASP A 176 0.15 -19.15 -27.22
C ASP A 176 1.00 -18.96 -25.95
N LEU A 177 0.96 -19.96 -25.06
CA LEU A 177 1.89 -20.07 -23.95
C LEU A 177 3.12 -20.87 -24.42
N LEU A 178 4.20 -20.15 -24.73
CA LEU A 178 5.46 -20.79 -25.09
C LEU A 178 6.24 -21.18 -23.82
N LEU A 179 6.48 -22.48 -23.62
CA LEU A 179 7.32 -23.00 -22.53
C LEU A 179 8.65 -23.49 -23.10
N GLN A 180 9.77 -22.91 -22.63
CA GLN A 180 11.13 -23.20 -23.13
C GLN A 180 11.30 -22.97 -24.65
N PRO A 181 10.86 -21.84 -25.23
CA PRO A 181 10.93 -21.65 -26.69
C PRO A 181 12.36 -21.54 -27.25
N GLN A 182 13.34 -21.24 -26.41
CA GLN A 182 14.76 -21.23 -26.77
C GLN A 182 15.44 -22.60 -26.57
N GLY A 183 14.66 -23.66 -26.31
CA GLY A 183 15.13 -25.00 -25.95
C GLY A 183 15.12 -25.27 -24.44
N GLY A 184 15.31 -26.53 -24.05
CA GLY A 184 15.13 -27.03 -22.68
C GLY A 184 13.98 -28.05 -22.58
N LYS A 185 13.83 -28.71 -21.42
CA LYS A 185 12.76 -29.70 -21.19
C LYS A 185 11.68 -29.12 -20.30
N THR A 186 10.42 -29.20 -20.73
CA THR A 186 9.26 -28.90 -19.89
C THR A 186 8.70 -30.21 -19.35
N ALA A 187 8.82 -30.44 -18.04
CA ALA A 187 8.26 -31.62 -17.40
C ALA A 187 6.80 -31.39 -16.97
N ILE A 188 5.92 -32.33 -17.28
CA ILE A 188 4.54 -32.37 -16.77
C ILE A 188 4.38 -33.73 -16.07
N GLY A 189 4.14 -33.71 -14.76
CA GLY A 189 3.94 -34.93 -13.96
C GLY A 189 5.21 -35.74 -13.62
N THR A 190 6.41 -35.20 -13.83
CA THR A 190 7.69 -35.83 -13.46
C THR A 190 8.71 -34.77 -13.03
N THR A 191 9.65 -35.12 -12.14
CA THR A 191 10.77 -34.24 -11.73
C THR A 191 12.06 -34.51 -12.51
N SER A 192 12.09 -35.56 -13.34
CA SER A 192 13.25 -35.96 -14.14
C SER A 192 12.86 -36.25 -15.59
N PRO A 193 12.65 -35.23 -16.44
CA PRO A 193 12.30 -35.42 -17.84
C PRO A 193 13.50 -35.99 -18.62
N THR A 194 13.40 -37.25 -19.06
CA THR A 194 14.50 -37.93 -19.78
C THR A 194 14.47 -37.67 -21.29
N ASN A 195 13.32 -37.33 -21.88
CA ASN A 195 13.14 -37.06 -23.31
C ASN A 195 12.56 -35.66 -23.61
N ASN A 196 12.79 -35.13 -24.81
CA ASN A 196 12.40 -33.77 -25.22
C ASN A 196 10.95 -33.65 -25.76
N TYR A 197 10.21 -34.75 -25.93
CA TYR A 197 8.86 -34.70 -26.50
C TYR A 197 8.00 -35.80 -25.88
N LEU A 198 6.87 -35.44 -25.27
CA LEU A 198 5.53 -35.94 -25.60
C LEU A 198 4.50 -35.35 -24.63
N LEU A 199 3.75 -34.36 -25.10
CA LEU A 199 2.51 -33.93 -24.44
C LEU A 199 1.51 -35.09 -24.51
N THR A 200 1.26 -35.79 -23.41
CA THR A 200 0.25 -36.85 -23.38
C THR A 200 -1.09 -36.22 -23.01
N MET A 201 -1.86 -35.79 -24.00
CA MET A 201 -3.26 -35.37 -23.78
C MET A 201 -4.10 -36.63 -23.50
N LEU A 202 -4.35 -36.95 -22.22
CA LEU A 202 -5.38 -37.94 -21.88
C LEU A 202 -6.75 -37.32 -22.17
N THR A 203 -7.24 -37.49 -23.40
CA THR A 203 -8.68 -37.46 -23.66
C THR A 203 -9.16 -38.90 -23.72
N ASN A 204 -9.83 -39.33 -22.66
CA ASN A 204 -10.67 -40.52 -22.61
C ASN A 204 -10.12 -41.78 -23.34
N GLY A 205 -8.93 -42.25 -22.96
CA GLY A 205 -8.54 -43.65 -23.17
C GLY A 205 -8.16 -44.09 -24.59
N THR A 206 -7.73 -43.24 -25.50
CA THR A 206 -7.05 -43.71 -26.73
C THR A 206 -5.89 -42.79 -27.14
N LEU A 207 -4.68 -43.35 -27.16
CA LEU A 207 -3.48 -42.69 -27.66
C LEU A 207 -3.62 -42.47 -29.18
N ALA A 208 -3.95 -41.26 -29.61
CA ALA A 208 -3.77 -40.86 -31.00
C ALA A 208 -2.28 -40.57 -31.21
N ASN A 209 -1.53 -41.59 -31.59
CA ASN A 209 -0.17 -41.44 -32.10
C ASN A 209 -0.29 -40.82 -33.50
N GLY A 210 -0.37 -39.50 -33.56
CA GLY A 210 -0.49 -38.72 -34.79
C GLY A 210 0.68 -37.76 -34.93
N LEU A 211 1.85 -38.30 -35.26
CA LEU A 211 2.91 -37.55 -35.93
C LEU A 211 2.58 -37.54 -37.42
N ASN A 212 2.33 -36.36 -37.98
CA ASN A 212 2.67 -36.05 -39.38
C ASN A 212 3.82 -35.06 -39.34
#